data_AF-A0ABD1QMB1-F1
#
_entry.id   AF-A0ABD1QMB1-F1
#
_cell.length_a   1.000
_cell.length_b   1.000
_cell.length_c   1.000
_cell.angle_alpha   90.00
_cell.angle_beta   90.00
_cell.angle_gamma   90.00
#
_symmetry.space_group_name_H-M   'P 1'
#
loop_
_entity.id
_entity.type
_entity.pdbx_description
1 polymer ?
#
loop_
_entity_poly.entity_id
_entity_poly.type
_entity_poly.pdbx_seq_one_letter_code
_entity_poly.pdbx_strand_id
1 'polypeptide(L)'
;MADKESPKKPIVNNSNNSKKKKKKKRGGAKRKMTLEQTVAYKSVREWVFLDRSNDNSNNSTSLFDSVLDDFGVQWYQPKEKLVFEFHCHTTCSDGFLSPSKLVERAHQNGVKVLALTDHDTMSGIPEALEAARRFGIKIIPGVEISTMFSTRGESGPKEPVHILAYYSSCGPKKSEAFEKFLGDIRDGRFIRAKNMISKLNKLKLPLKWENVIKIAGKGVAPGRLHLARAMLEAGHVENLKQAFTQYLYDGGPAYSMGSEPVSEEAVELIRETGGIAVLAHPWALKNPATIIRRLKEAGLHGLEAYRSDGKLEVYSDFADAQNLLKLGGSDYHGRSGQHESEVGSVSLPVMMVHEFLKVARPIWCNAIKEILETYVKDPSDSNLQLITRFGQTKVSRGISPFTCVSEFIKQCLSTWLSKEERECAEFEAIKLELSRISVSLRGSCS
;
A
#
# COMPACT_ATOMS: atom_id res chain seq x y z
N MET A 1 35.59 -76.82 16.22
CA MET A 1 34.57 -77.69 15.60
C MET A 1 33.95 -76.85 14.48
N ALA A 2 34.54 -76.86 13.28
CA ALA A 2 34.22 -77.78 12.16
C ALA A 2 32.82 -77.44 11.60
N ASP A 3 32.60 -77.11 10.32
CA ASP A 3 33.33 -77.33 9.06
C ASP A 3 32.87 -76.26 8.02
N LYS A 4 33.79 -75.63 7.26
CA LYS A 4 34.14 -75.85 5.82
C LYS A 4 33.01 -75.46 4.82
N GLU A 5 33.24 -74.68 3.77
CA GLU A 5 34.12 -75.01 2.64
C GLU A 5 34.48 -73.76 1.78
N SER A 6 35.67 -73.80 1.18
CA SER A 6 36.28 -72.83 0.24
C SER A 6 36.05 -73.26 -1.24
N PRO A 7 36.23 -72.44 -2.31
CA PRO A 7 37.60 -72.16 -2.81
C PRO A 7 37.87 -70.83 -3.59
N LYS A 8 39.15 -70.43 -3.53
CA LYS A 8 40.04 -69.65 -4.45
C LYS A 8 39.51 -69.36 -5.88
N LYS A 9 39.65 -68.16 -6.50
CA LYS A 9 40.84 -67.41 -7.05
C LYS A 9 40.25 -66.29 -7.98
N PRO A 10 40.99 -65.37 -8.66
CA PRO A 10 42.37 -64.89 -8.53
C PRO A 10 42.50 -63.33 -8.46
N ILE A 11 43.72 -62.85 -8.22
CA ILE A 11 44.16 -61.45 -8.38
C ILE A 11 44.47 -61.19 -9.85
N VAL A 12 43.89 -60.16 -10.49
CA VAL A 12 44.55 -59.33 -11.52
C VAL A 12 43.89 -57.93 -11.57
N ASN A 13 44.76 -56.91 -11.52
CA ASN A 13 44.61 -55.49 -11.84
C ASN A 13 43.44 -55.11 -12.76
N ASN A 14 42.76 -54.00 -12.43
CA ASN A 14 42.33 -53.11 -13.51
C ASN A 14 42.35 -51.63 -13.14
N SER A 15 42.97 -50.91 -14.05
CA SER A 15 43.32 -49.50 -14.06
C SER A 15 42.12 -48.55 -14.06
N ASN A 16 42.36 -47.40 -13.45
CA ASN A 16 41.61 -46.14 -13.53
C ASN A 16 40.75 -45.97 -14.79
N ASN A 17 39.44 -45.78 -14.59
CA ASN A 17 38.63 -45.03 -15.55
C ASN A 17 37.61 -44.14 -14.83
N SER A 18 37.98 -42.88 -14.67
CA SER A 18 37.18 -41.82 -14.07
C SER A 18 35.93 -41.52 -14.89
N LYS A 19 34.78 -42.09 -14.51
CA LYS A 19 33.48 -41.68 -15.05
C LYS A 19 33.05 -40.35 -14.42
N LYS A 20 33.29 -39.25 -15.15
CA LYS A 20 32.63 -37.94 -14.94
C LYS A 20 31.10 -38.13 -14.97
N LYS A 21 30.45 -38.12 -13.80
CA LYS A 21 28.99 -37.93 -13.69
C LYS A 21 28.66 -36.49 -14.12
N LYS A 22 28.19 -36.33 -15.36
CA LYS A 22 27.53 -35.08 -15.82
C LYS A 22 26.32 -34.81 -14.91
N LYS A 23 26.41 -33.81 -14.02
CA LYS A 23 25.24 -33.20 -13.37
C LYS A 23 24.34 -32.64 -14.47
N LYS A 24 23.19 -33.26 -14.71
CA LYS A 24 22.09 -32.63 -15.48
C LYS A 24 21.66 -31.37 -14.73
N LYS A 25 22.03 -30.19 -15.23
CA LYS A 25 21.36 -28.94 -14.88
C LYS A 25 19.90 -29.09 -15.30
N ARG A 26 18.99 -29.27 -14.33
CA ARG A 26 17.56 -29.03 -14.56
C ARG A 26 17.41 -27.52 -14.76
N GLY A 27 17.56 -27.06 -15.99
CA GLY A 27 17.11 -25.73 -16.38
C GLY A 27 15.59 -25.71 -16.27
N GLY A 28 15.06 -25.05 -15.26
CA GLY A 28 13.63 -24.74 -15.23
C GLY A 28 13.33 -23.84 -16.41
N ALA A 29 12.57 -24.34 -17.39
CA ALA A 29 12.05 -23.51 -18.46
C ALA A 29 11.19 -22.41 -17.82
N LYS A 30 11.61 -21.15 -17.93
CA LYS A 30 10.82 -20.00 -17.46
C LYS A 30 9.48 -20.03 -18.20
N ARG A 31 8.39 -20.22 -17.45
CA ARG A 31 7.02 -20.38 -17.98
C ARG A 31 6.63 -19.13 -18.79
N LYS A 32 6.17 -19.32 -20.02
CA LYS A 32 5.79 -18.25 -20.96
C LYS A 32 4.50 -17.55 -20.49
N MET A 33 4.36 -16.25 -20.76
CA MET A 33 3.17 -15.46 -20.41
C MET A 33 2.04 -15.67 -21.43
N THR A 34 0.79 -15.60 -20.98
CA THR A 34 -0.39 -15.59 -21.87
C THR A 34 -0.57 -14.21 -22.52
N LEU A 35 -1.44 -14.11 -23.53
CA LEU A 35 -1.78 -12.83 -24.17
C LEU A 35 -2.37 -11.84 -23.15
N GLU A 36 -3.31 -12.30 -22.33
CA GLU A 36 -3.94 -11.50 -21.28
C GLU A 36 -2.91 -10.97 -20.27
N GLN A 37 -1.98 -11.84 -19.82
CA GLN A 37 -0.88 -11.43 -18.94
C GLN A 37 0.04 -10.40 -19.60
N THR A 38 0.26 -10.50 -20.91
CA THR A 38 1.07 -9.55 -21.68
C THR A 38 0.39 -8.18 -21.76
N VAL A 39 -0.92 -8.14 -22.03
CA VAL A 39 -1.72 -6.91 -22.06
C VAL A 39 -1.72 -6.25 -20.68
N ALA A 40 -2.01 -7.02 -19.62
CA ALA A 40 -2.00 -6.51 -18.25
C ALA A 40 -0.62 -5.96 -17.85
N TYR A 41 0.45 -6.69 -18.19
CA TYR A 41 1.81 -6.23 -17.90
C TYR A 41 2.14 -4.93 -18.62
N LYS A 42 1.78 -4.81 -19.91
CA LYS A 42 1.98 -3.58 -20.68
C LYS A 42 1.24 -2.40 -20.04
N SER A 43 -0.05 -2.58 -19.75
CA SER A 43 -0.89 -1.54 -19.14
C SER A 43 -0.36 -1.09 -17.77
N VAL A 44 -0.05 -2.03 -16.87
CA VAL A 44 0.50 -1.70 -15.55
C VAL A 44 1.86 -1.03 -15.68
N ARG A 45 2.74 -1.50 -16.57
CA ARG A 45 4.06 -0.89 -16.79
C ARG A 45 3.94 0.54 -17.30
N GLU A 46 3.07 0.79 -18.28
CA GLU A 46 2.80 2.14 -18.78
C GLU A 46 2.33 3.05 -17.66
N TRP A 47 1.39 2.59 -16.83
CA TRP A 47 0.94 3.33 -15.65
C TRP A 47 2.08 3.60 -14.64
N VAL A 48 2.92 2.61 -14.33
CA VAL A 48 4.05 2.76 -13.39
C VAL A 48 5.05 3.81 -13.87
N PHE A 49 5.28 3.91 -15.18
CA PHE A 49 6.31 4.78 -15.75
C PHE A 49 5.76 5.98 -16.52
N LEU A 50 4.50 6.38 -16.28
CA LEU A 50 3.85 7.56 -16.89
C LEU A 50 4.76 8.80 -16.90
N ASP A 51 5.47 9.03 -15.79
CA ASP A 51 6.35 10.19 -15.58
C ASP A 51 7.58 10.18 -16.50
N ARG A 52 8.03 9.00 -16.94
CA ARG A 52 9.24 8.82 -17.77
C ARG A 52 8.94 8.78 -19.27
N SER A 53 7.71 8.45 -19.66
CA SER A 53 7.27 8.48 -21.07
C SER A 53 7.16 9.89 -21.65
N ASN A 54 7.13 10.93 -20.81
CA ASN A 54 7.12 12.33 -21.25
C ASN A 54 8.53 12.92 -21.49
N ASP A 55 9.59 12.26 -21.00
CA ASP A 55 10.98 12.63 -21.32
C ASP A 55 11.37 11.95 -22.65
N ASN A 56 11.29 12.72 -23.74
CA ASN A 56 11.73 12.34 -25.09
C ASN A 56 13.27 12.14 -25.16
N SER A 57 13.78 11.08 -24.52
CA SER A 57 15.11 10.55 -24.82
C SER A 57 14.97 9.19 -25.51
N ASN A 58 15.29 9.19 -26.81
CA ASN A 58 15.30 8.05 -27.71
C ASN A 58 16.28 6.96 -27.25
N ASN A 59 15.88 6.12 -26.30
CA ASN A 59 16.50 4.81 -26.10
C ASN A 59 15.44 3.72 -26.29
N SER A 60 15.18 3.41 -27.56
CA SER A 60 14.42 2.23 -27.97
C SER A 60 15.23 0.94 -27.77
N THR A 61 15.62 0.64 -26.53
CA THR A 61 16.07 -0.71 -26.19
C THR A 61 14.85 -1.61 -26.15
N SER A 62 14.80 -2.67 -26.97
CA SER A 62 13.66 -3.60 -27.01
C SER A 62 13.32 -4.11 -25.60
N LEU A 63 12.10 -3.82 -25.15
CA LEU A 63 11.64 -4.04 -23.77
C LEU A 63 11.22 -5.48 -23.48
N PHE A 64 11.03 -6.24 -24.55
CA PHE A 64 10.73 -7.63 -24.55
C PHE A 64 11.75 -8.36 -25.41
N ASP A 65 12.14 -9.55 -24.98
CA ASP A 65 12.79 -10.49 -25.90
C ASP A 65 11.70 -11.23 -26.67
N SER A 66 11.73 -11.12 -28.00
CA SER A 66 10.87 -11.93 -28.87
C SER A 66 11.42 -13.34 -28.92
N VAL A 67 10.64 -14.31 -28.50
CA VAL A 67 11.01 -15.73 -28.50
C VAL A 67 10.02 -16.46 -29.39
N LEU A 68 10.52 -17.15 -30.42
CA LEU A 68 9.71 -18.12 -31.17
C LEU A 68 9.67 -19.44 -30.41
N ASP A 69 8.51 -20.09 -30.40
CA ASP A 69 8.39 -21.47 -29.97
C ASP A 69 8.58 -22.47 -31.12
N ASP A 70 8.60 -23.76 -30.80
CA ASP A 70 8.78 -24.85 -31.77
C ASP A 70 7.67 -24.91 -32.84
N PHE A 71 6.58 -24.16 -32.67
CA PHE A 71 5.45 -24.03 -33.59
C PHE A 71 5.42 -22.69 -34.34
N GLY A 72 6.46 -21.87 -34.20
CA GLY A 72 6.59 -20.61 -34.93
C GLY A 72 5.80 -19.44 -34.36
N VAL A 73 5.23 -19.56 -33.15
CA VAL A 73 4.45 -18.48 -32.53
C VAL A 73 5.39 -17.53 -31.79
N GLN A 74 5.26 -16.22 -32.07
CA GLN A 74 6.08 -15.17 -31.48
C GLN A 74 5.53 -14.72 -30.12
N TRP A 75 6.35 -14.81 -29.07
CA TRP A 75 5.98 -14.43 -27.69
C TRP A 75 6.97 -13.46 -27.07
N TYR A 76 6.54 -12.73 -26.05
CA TYR A 76 7.31 -11.66 -25.41
C TYR A 76 7.63 -11.97 -23.94
N GLN A 77 8.89 -11.82 -23.53
CA GLN A 77 9.30 -11.90 -22.12
C GLN A 77 9.79 -10.54 -21.59
N PRO A 78 9.25 -10.04 -20.46
CA PRO A 78 9.69 -8.77 -19.90
C PRO A 78 11.08 -8.86 -19.26
N LYS A 79 11.92 -7.86 -19.50
CA LYS A 79 13.28 -7.75 -18.94
C LYS A 79 13.32 -7.33 -17.47
N GLU A 80 12.30 -6.61 -17.00
CA GLU A 80 12.22 -6.07 -15.63
C GLU A 80 11.05 -6.71 -14.88
N LYS A 81 11.23 -7.02 -13.59
CA LYS A 81 10.15 -7.52 -12.72
C LYS A 81 9.45 -6.33 -12.08
N LEU A 82 8.13 -6.28 -12.17
CA LEU A 82 7.32 -5.34 -11.39
C LEU A 82 7.03 -5.95 -10.02
N VAL A 83 7.48 -5.27 -8.96
CA VAL A 83 7.22 -5.63 -7.57
C VAL A 83 6.34 -4.56 -6.96
N PHE A 84 5.33 -4.99 -6.22
CA PHE A 84 4.28 -4.12 -5.69
C PHE A 84 4.21 -4.27 -4.17
N GLU A 85 3.98 -3.16 -3.49
CA GLU A 85 3.62 -3.10 -2.08
C GLU A 85 2.33 -2.29 -1.95
N PHE A 86 1.31 -2.87 -1.32
CA PHE A 86 0.01 -2.22 -1.15
C PHE A 86 -0.36 -2.00 0.32
N HIS A 87 0.46 -2.44 1.28
CA HIS A 87 0.15 -2.27 2.69
C HIS A 87 1.44 -2.18 3.52
N CYS A 88 1.77 -0.98 3.99
CA CYS A 88 2.93 -0.74 4.83
C CYS A 88 2.80 0.53 5.66
N HIS A 89 3.59 0.59 6.73
CA HIS A 89 3.51 1.57 7.81
C HIS A 89 4.86 2.26 8.06
N THR A 90 4.79 3.47 8.57
CA THR A 90 5.92 4.33 8.91
C THR A 90 5.80 4.86 10.34
N THR A 91 6.78 5.65 10.76
CA THR A 91 6.73 6.39 12.03
C THR A 91 5.62 7.43 12.11
N CYS A 92 4.84 7.66 11.04
CA CYS A 92 3.64 8.50 11.11
C CYS A 92 2.47 7.78 11.81
N SER A 93 2.47 6.45 11.85
CA SER A 93 1.64 5.62 12.72
C SER A 93 2.51 4.84 13.70
N ASP A 94 2.68 3.54 13.50
CA ASP A 94 3.36 2.62 14.42
C ASP A 94 4.49 1.82 13.75
N GLY A 95 4.89 2.21 12.54
CA GLY A 95 6.12 1.76 11.91
C GLY A 95 7.38 2.29 12.59
N PHE A 96 8.51 1.71 12.21
CA PHE A 96 9.85 1.99 12.74
C PHE A 96 10.71 2.81 11.79
N LEU A 97 10.35 2.85 10.50
CA LEU A 97 11.04 3.63 9.48
C LEU A 97 10.27 4.91 9.18
N SER A 98 10.98 6.02 8.97
CA SER A 98 10.34 7.22 8.41
C SER A 98 9.84 6.93 6.99
N PRO A 99 8.88 7.72 6.46
CA PRO A 99 8.43 7.58 5.08
C PRO A 99 9.59 7.54 4.06
N SER A 100 10.59 8.40 4.20
CA SER A 100 11.78 8.38 3.33
C SER A 100 12.57 7.07 3.41
N LYS A 101 12.74 6.54 4.63
CA LYS A 101 13.50 5.30 4.86
C LYS A 101 12.75 4.06 4.40
N LEU A 102 11.43 4.05 4.54
CA LEU A 102 10.58 3.01 3.98
C LEU A 102 10.70 2.96 2.45
N VAL A 103 10.64 4.11 1.78
CA VAL A 103 10.77 4.17 0.32
C VAL A 103 12.16 3.73 -0.15
N GLU A 104 13.22 4.13 0.55
CA GLU A 104 14.59 3.65 0.29
C GLU A 104 14.68 2.12 0.46
N ARG A 105 14.09 1.56 1.52
CA ARG A 105 14.06 0.10 1.75
C ARG A 105 13.27 -0.63 0.66
N ALA A 106 12.12 -0.10 0.25
CA ALA A 106 11.31 -0.64 -0.82
C ALA A 106 12.07 -0.66 -2.15
N HIS A 107 12.81 0.41 -2.46
CA HIS A 107 13.68 0.48 -3.64
C HIS A 107 14.75 -0.63 -3.64
N GLN A 108 15.42 -0.85 -2.50
CA GLN A 108 16.40 -1.92 -2.34
C GLN A 108 15.80 -3.31 -2.60
N ASN A 109 14.51 -3.49 -2.27
CA ASN A 109 13.77 -4.73 -2.53
C ASN A 109 13.16 -4.79 -3.95
N GLY A 110 13.43 -3.80 -4.81
CA GLY A 110 12.98 -3.75 -6.21
C GLY A 110 11.54 -3.31 -6.41
N VAL A 111 10.88 -2.78 -5.36
CA VAL A 111 9.51 -2.27 -5.42
C VAL A 111 9.41 -1.13 -6.43
N LYS A 112 8.36 -1.17 -7.26
CA LYS A 112 8.05 -0.15 -8.27
C LYS A 112 6.80 0.65 -7.93
N VAL A 113 5.88 0.06 -7.17
CA VAL A 113 4.68 0.72 -6.68
C VAL A 113 4.57 0.44 -5.19
N LEU A 114 4.37 1.50 -4.42
CA LEU A 114 4.20 1.42 -2.97
C LEU A 114 2.97 2.23 -2.57
N ALA A 115 2.00 1.58 -1.93
CA ALA A 115 0.96 2.29 -1.19
C ALA A 115 1.41 2.47 0.26
N LEU A 116 1.51 3.72 0.70
CA LEU A 116 1.77 4.04 2.11
C LEU A 116 0.42 4.14 2.82
N THR A 117 0.21 3.33 3.86
CA THR A 117 -1.10 3.10 4.48
C THR A 117 -1.03 3.20 6.00
N ASP A 118 -0.36 4.25 6.51
CA ASP A 118 -0.27 4.50 7.95
C ASP A 118 -1.67 4.48 8.61
N HIS A 119 -1.73 4.01 9.85
CA HIS A 119 -2.97 3.98 10.61
C HIS A 119 -3.56 5.38 10.82
N ASP A 120 -4.79 5.58 10.34
CA ASP A 120 -5.62 6.75 10.56
C ASP A 120 -4.95 8.10 10.22
N THR A 121 -3.93 8.12 9.35
CA THR A 121 -3.25 9.34 8.93
C THR A 121 -2.66 9.22 7.53
N MET A 122 -2.66 10.33 6.79
CA MET A 122 -1.96 10.45 5.51
C MET A 122 -0.76 11.41 5.61
N SER A 123 -0.30 11.71 6.83
CA SER A 123 0.75 12.72 7.07
C SER A 123 2.12 12.34 6.49
N GLY A 124 2.39 11.05 6.30
CA GLY A 124 3.64 10.56 5.69
C GLY A 124 3.69 10.65 4.16
N ILE A 125 2.54 10.85 3.49
CA ILE A 125 2.44 10.83 2.02
C ILE A 125 3.35 11.86 1.33
N PRO A 126 3.40 13.15 1.74
CA PRO A 126 4.28 14.13 1.09
C PRO A 126 5.76 13.76 1.17
N GLU A 127 6.22 13.26 2.32
CA GLU A 127 7.61 12.82 2.50
C GLU A 127 7.91 11.59 1.63
N ALA A 128 7.00 10.62 1.58
CA ALA A 128 7.14 9.42 0.75
C ALA A 128 7.22 9.77 -0.74
N LEU A 129 6.37 10.68 -1.23
CA LEU A 129 6.39 11.14 -2.62
C LEU A 129 7.71 11.83 -2.99
N GLU A 130 8.22 12.68 -2.10
CA GLU A 130 9.51 13.33 -2.31
C GLU A 130 10.67 12.33 -2.34
N ALA A 131 10.66 11.33 -1.46
CA ALA A 131 11.64 10.27 -1.49
C ALA A 131 11.55 9.41 -2.77
N ALA A 132 10.33 9.11 -3.19
CA ALA A 132 10.05 8.26 -4.33
C ALA A 132 10.53 8.84 -5.67
N ARG A 133 10.53 10.18 -5.81
CA ARG A 133 11.14 10.89 -6.97
C ARG A 133 12.59 10.48 -7.20
N ARG A 134 13.38 10.29 -6.13
CA ARG A 134 14.80 9.91 -6.21
C ARG A 134 15.01 8.47 -6.66
N PHE A 135 14.08 7.57 -6.31
CA PHE A 135 14.21 6.14 -6.52
C PHE A 135 13.38 5.59 -7.69
N GLY A 136 12.54 6.44 -8.31
CA GLY A 136 11.65 6.03 -9.41
C GLY A 136 10.57 5.05 -8.96
N ILE A 137 10.05 5.22 -7.75
CA ILE A 137 8.91 4.46 -7.22
C ILE A 137 7.63 5.27 -7.44
N LYS A 138 6.55 4.60 -7.83
CA LYS A 138 5.22 5.22 -7.84
C LYS A 138 4.57 5.05 -6.47
N ILE A 139 4.21 6.15 -5.83
CA ILE A 139 3.46 6.13 -4.57
C ILE A 139 1.96 6.17 -4.86
N ILE A 140 1.20 5.28 -4.23
CA ILE A 140 -0.24 5.40 -4.09
C ILE A 140 -0.52 6.02 -2.72
N PRO A 141 -1.10 7.22 -2.64
CA PRO A 141 -1.57 7.77 -1.37
C PRO A 141 -2.62 6.86 -0.75
N GLY A 142 -2.37 6.36 0.45
CA GLY A 142 -3.31 5.54 1.17
C GLY A 142 -3.33 5.79 2.67
N VAL A 143 -4.21 5.06 3.34
CA VAL A 143 -4.38 5.06 4.80
C VAL A 143 -5.03 3.74 5.20
N GLU A 144 -4.63 3.17 6.34
CA GLU A 144 -5.35 2.07 6.98
C GLU A 144 -6.25 2.64 8.07
N ILE A 145 -7.56 2.58 7.85
CA ILE A 145 -8.57 3.18 8.74
C ILE A 145 -9.02 2.13 9.76
N SER A 146 -8.93 2.49 11.03
CA SER A 146 -9.39 1.68 12.14
C SER A 146 -10.89 1.83 12.30
N THR A 147 -11.62 0.72 12.25
CA THR A 147 -13.08 0.70 12.38
C THR A 147 -13.52 -0.37 13.35
N MET A 148 -14.79 -0.31 13.73
CA MET A 148 -15.47 -1.38 14.46
C MET A 148 -16.60 -1.93 13.62
N PHE A 149 -16.70 -3.25 13.56
CA PHE A 149 -17.81 -3.94 12.94
C PHE A 149 -18.71 -4.53 14.02
N SER A 150 -20.02 -4.46 13.81
CA SER A 150 -21.00 -5.11 14.69
C SER A 150 -21.98 -5.95 13.90
N THR A 151 -22.12 -7.22 14.27
CA THR A 151 -22.97 -8.20 13.56
C THR A 151 -24.48 -7.98 13.74
N ARG A 152 -24.93 -7.23 14.75
CA ARG A 152 -26.36 -7.03 15.10
C ARG A 152 -26.71 -5.56 15.43
N GLY A 153 -26.19 -4.62 14.65
CA GLY A 153 -26.34 -3.18 14.94
C GLY A 153 -25.59 -2.75 16.20
N GLU A 154 -25.90 -1.60 16.80
CA GLU A 154 -25.10 -1.02 17.90
C GLU A 154 -24.95 -1.91 19.14
N SER A 155 -25.90 -2.82 19.37
CA SER A 155 -25.98 -3.69 20.55
C SER A 155 -25.22 -5.03 20.41
N GLY A 156 -24.68 -5.32 19.23
CA GLY A 156 -23.96 -6.57 18.95
C GLY A 156 -22.53 -6.60 19.49
N PRO A 157 -21.90 -7.79 19.53
CA PRO A 157 -20.47 -7.89 19.79
C PRO A 157 -19.71 -7.13 18.71
N LYS A 158 -18.84 -6.21 19.15
CA LYS A 158 -18.01 -5.41 18.26
C LYS A 158 -16.66 -6.08 18.05
N GLU A 159 -16.18 -6.09 16.82
CA GLU A 159 -14.87 -6.58 16.43
C GLU A 159 -14.10 -5.49 15.68
N PRO A 160 -12.82 -5.25 15.99
CA PRO A 160 -11.99 -4.34 15.20
C PRO A 160 -11.83 -4.83 13.77
N VAL A 161 -11.98 -3.92 12.82
CA VAL A 161 -11.78 -4.16 11.39
C VAL A 161 -10.92 -3.03 10.86
N HIS A 162 -10.05 -3.31 9.90
CA HIS A 162 -9.26 -2.27 9.25
C HIS A 162 -9.60 -2.21 7.75
N ILE A 163 -9.78 -0.98 7.26
CA ILE A 163 -10.12 -0.70 5.87
C ILE A 163 -9.00 0.12 5.26
N LEU A 164 -8.34 -0.43 4.23
CA LEU A 164 -7.39 0.31 3.41
C LEU A 164 -8.16 1.21 2.45
N ALA A 165 -7.72 2.46 2.35
CA ALA A 165 -8.22 3.40 1.37
C ALA A 165 -7.08 3.82 0.43
N TYR A 166 -7.28 3.72 -0.88
CA TYR A 166 -6.31 4.16 -1.89
C TYR A 166 -6.85 5.31 -2.73
N TYR A 167 -6.10 6.41 -2.78
CA TYR A 167 -6.46 7.61 -3.50
C TYR A 167 -5.53 7.86 -4.69
N SER A 168 -5.97 8.76 -5.56
CA SER A 168 -5.12 9.31 -6.62
C SER A 168 -4.01 10.17 -6.03
N SER A 169 -3.07 10.60 -6.86
CA SER A 169 -1.95 11.44 -6.44
C SER A 169 -2.34 12.82 -5.88
N CYS A 170 -3.54 13.33 -6.17
CA CYS A 170 -4.07 14.56 -5.56
C CYS A 170 -4.80 14.31 -4.23
N GLY A 171 -5.04 13.05 -3.88
CA GLY A 171 -5.73 12.69 -2.64
C GLY A 171 -7.25 12.75 -2.69
N PRO A 172 -7.91 12.74 -1.51
CA PRO A 172 -9.37 12.73 -1.41
C PRO A 172 -10.00 14.05 -1.85
N LYS A 173 -11.08 14.00 -2.65
CA LYS A 173 -11.79 15.20 -3.15
C LYS A 173 -12.52 16.02 -2.08
N LYS A 174 -12.89 15.41 -0.96
CA LYS A 174 -13.45 16.08 0.24
C LYS A 174 -12.41 16.05 1.38
N SER A 175 -11.23 16.59 1.13
CA SER A 175 -10.05 16.32 1.98
C SER A 175 -10.18 16.82 3.43
N GLU A 176 -10.90 17.91 3.67
CA GLU A 176 -11.12 18.45 5.02
C GLU A 176 -12.03 17.54 5.85
N ALA A 177 -13.16 17.11 5.28
CA ALA A 177 -14.07 16.18 5.94
C ALA A 177 -13.38 14.84 6.23
N PHE A 178 -12.58 14.36 5.29
CA PHE A 178 -11.80 13.13 5.48
C PHE A 178 -10.72 13.28 6.54
N GLU A 179 -9.97 14.40 6.56
CA GLU A 179 -8.97 14.66 7.59
C GLU A 179 -9.60 14.81 8.97
N LYS A 180 -10.77 15.45 9.07
CA LYS A 180 -11.52 15.54 10.32
C LYS A 180 -11.92 14.15 10.80
N PHE A 181 -12.47 13.32 9.93
CA PHE A 181 -12.84 11.93 10.25
C PHE A 181 -11.63 11.15 10.78
N LEU A 182 -10.48 11.22 10.11
CA LEU A 182 -9.24 10.59 10.59
C LEU A 182 -8.76 11.19 11.92
N GLY A 183 -8.91 12.51 12.11
CA GLY A 183 -8.60 13.21 13.35
C GLY A 183 -9.42 12.72 14.54
N ASP A 184 -10.73 12.56 14.37
CA ASP A 184 -11.63 12.07 15.42
C ASP A 184 -11.22 10.66 15.90
N ILE A 185 -10.77 9.78 14.98
CA ILE A 185 -10.24 8.44 15.31
C ILE A 185 -8.96 8.56 16.13
N ARG A 186 -8.03 9.43 15.71
CA ARG A 186 -6.75 9.65 16.40
C ARG A 186 -6.97 10.21 17.81
N ASP A 187 -7.92 11.12 18.00
CA ASP A 187 -8.29 11.63 19.33
C ASP A 187 -8.81 10.51 20.24
N GLY A 188 -9.66 9.62 19.69
CA GLY A 188 -10.09 8.40 20.36
C GLY A 188 -8.92 7.49 20.77
N ARG A 189 -7.89 7.37 19.94
CA ARG A 189 -6.67 6.60 20.26
C ARG A 189 -5.89 7.17 21.44
N PHE A 190 -5.81 8.50 21.61
CA PHE A 190 -5.17 9.10 22.78
C PHE A 190 -5.91 8.74 24.07
N ILE A 191 -7.25 8.81 24.07
CA ILE A 191 -8.09 8.42 25.20
C ILE A 191 -7.91 6.93 25.50
N ARG A 192 -8.00 6.09 24.47
CA ARG A 192 -7.78 4.65 24.55
C ARG A 192 -6.44 4.31 25.21
N ALA A 193 -5.34 4.91 24.76
CA ALA A 193 -4.02 4.67 25.31
C ALA A 193 -3.91 5.04 26.80
N LYS A 194 -4.50 6.17 27.23
CA LYS A 194 -4.57 6.55 28.66
C LYS A 194 -5.33 5.51 29.48
N ASN A 195 -6.45 5.01 28.97
CA ASN A 195 -7.23 3.96 29.62
C ASN A 195 -6.45 2.64 29.74
N MET A 196 -5.75 2.24 28.67
CA MET A 196 -4.91 1.05 28.67
C MET A 196 -3.75 1.16 29.69
N ILE A 197 -3.09 2.32 29.79
CA ILE A 197 -2.06 2.57 30.80
C ILE A 197 -2.65 2.46 32.21
N SER A 198 -3.82 3.04 32.46
CA SER A 198 -4.51 2.91 33.76
C SER A 198 -4.78 1.45 34.13
N LYS A 199 -5.21 0.63 33.16
CA LYS A 199 -5.41 -0.81 33.35
C LYS A 199 -4.09 -1.53 33.64
N LEU A 200 -3.02 -1.26 32.89
CA LEU A 200 -1.70 -1.84 33.15
C LEU A 200 -1.16 -1.48 34.55
N ASN A 201 -1.36 -0.24 34.98
CA ASN A 201 -0.95 0.20 36.33
C ASN A 201 -1.70 -0.57 37.42
N LYS A 202 -3.01 -0.84 37.24
CA LYS A 202 -3.80 -1.67 38.17
C LYS A 202 -3.33 -3.13 38.19
N LEU A 203 -2.78 -3.63 37.08
CA LEU A 203 -2.15 -4.94 36.97
C LEU A 203 -0.72 -4.98 37.54
N LYS A 204 -0.27 -3.91 38.22
CA LYS A 204 1.09 -3.76 38.77
C LYS A 204 2.19 -3.73 37.70
N LEU A 205 1.85 -3.27 36.50
CA LEU A 205 2.76 -3.02 35.38
C LEU A 205 2.83 -1.52 35.09
N PRO A 206 3.47 -0.72 35.97
CA PRO A 206 3.42 0.73 35.87
C PRO A 206 4.04 1.24 34.57
N LEU A 207 3.28 2.00 33.80
CA LEU A 207 3.72 2.75 32.63
C LEU A 207 3.41 4.24 32.78
N LYS A 208 4.35 5.07 32.33
CA LYS A 208 4.21 6.52 32.28
C LYS A 208 3.72 6.96 30.90
N TRP A 209 2.81 7.93 30.87
CA TRP A 209 2.28 8.50 29.63
C TRP A 209 3.39 9.06 28.74
N GLU A 210 4.36 9.71 29.38
CA GLU A 210 5.48 10.39 28.72
C GLU A 210 6.34 9.39 27.93
N ASN A 211 6.53 8.18 28.46
CA ASN A 211 7.30 7.13 27.78
C ASN A 211 6.57 6.65 26.53
N VAL A 212 5.25 6.43 26.62
CA VAL A 212 4.44 5.98 25.49
C VAL A 212 4.42 7.02 24.37
N ILE A 213 4.25 8.31 24.70
CA ILE A 213 4.26 9.39 23.72
C ILE A 213 5.65 9.61 23.12
N LYS A 214 6.72 9.46 23.91
CA LYS A 214 8.08 9.51 23.39
C LYS A 214 8.32 8.42 22.34
N ILE A 215 7.82 7.20 22.58
CA ILE A 215 7.94 6.09 21.64
C ILE A 215 7.09 6.29 20.39
N ALA A 216 5.85 6.79 20.54
CA ALA A 216 4.97 7.08 19.41
C ALA A 216 5.54 8.19 18.52
N GLY A 217 6.16 9.21 19.12
CA GLY A 217 6.69 10.36 18.41
C GLY A 217 5.73 11.55 18.41
N LYS A 218 6.24 12.70 17.98
CA LYS A 218 5.51 13.96 18.04
C LYS A 218 4.33 13.97 17.08
N GLY A 219 3.12 14.18 17.61
CA GLY A 219 1.89 14.26 16.81
C GLY A 219 1.32 12.91 16.38
N VAL A 220 1.93 11.80 16.79
CA VAL A 220 1.50 10.45 16.46
C VAL A 220 0.53 9.93 17.51
N ALA A 221 -0.62 9.41 17.07
CA ALA A 221 -1.61 8.84 17.97
C ALA A 221 -1.15 7.47 18.50
N PRO A 222 -1.02 7.28 19.82
CA PRO A 222 -0.49 6.04 20.39
C PRO A 222 -1.42 4.85 20.10
N GLY A 223 -0.81 3.71 19.81
CA GLY A 223 -1.46 2.46 19.45
C GLY A 223 -0.97 1.35 20.36
N ARG A 224 -1.56 0.16 20.25
CA ARG A 224 -1.19 -0.98 21.09
C ARG A 224 0.29 -1.35 20.94
N LEU A 225 0.85 -1.20 19.75
CA LEU A 225 2.27 -1.44 19.51
C LEU A 225 3.18 -0.46 20.28
N HIS A 226 2.82 0.82 20.35
CA HIS A 226 3.54 1.81 21.17
C HIS A 226 3.52 1.44 22.65
N LEU A 227 2.38 0.95 23.15
CA LEU A 227 2.27 0.46 24.53
C LEU A 227 3.10 -0.81 24.73
N ALA A 228 3.06 -1.77 23.80
CA ALA A 228 3.86 -2.99 23.85
C ALA A 228 5.37 -2.67 23.91
N ARG A 229 5.82 -1.69 23.11
CA ARG A 229 7.21 -1.19 23.14
C ARG A 229 7.54 -0.54 24.48
N ALA A 230 6.64 0.27 25.03
CA ALA A 230 6.82 0.86 26.36
C ALA A 230 6.89 -0.21 27.48
N MET A 231 6.10 -1.28 27.38
CA MET A 231 6.17 -2.43 28.29
C MET A 231 7.51 -3.14 28.19
N LEU A 232 8.02 -3.33 26.97
CA LEU A 232 9.32 -3.95 26.72
C LEU A 232 10.46 -3.09 27.27
N GLU A 233 10.48 -1.79 26.98
CA GLU A 233 11.48 -0.84 27.49
C GLU A 233 11.44 -0.72 29.03
N ALA A 234 10.27 -0.89 29.64
CA ALA A 234 10.11 -0.89 31.09
C ALA A 234 10.46 -2.23 31.76
N GLY A 235 10.80 -3.27 30.99
CA GLY A 235 11.13 -4.60 31.51
C GLY A 235 9.93 -5.42 32.00
N HIS A 236 8.70 -5.02 31.62
CA HIS A 236 7.47 -5.72 32.02
C HIS A 236 7.19 -6.97 31.17
N VAL A 237 7.81 -7.07 29.99
CA VAL A 237 7.70 -8.19 29.06
C VAL A 237 9.05 -8.44 28.40
N GLU A 238 9.29 -9.66 27.94
CA GLU A 238 10.51 -10.07 27.24
C GLU A 238 10.52 -9.68 25.76
N ASN A 239 9.33 -9.56 25.16
CA ASN A 239 9.17 -9.23 23.74
C ASN A 239 7.76 -8.71 23.43
N LEU A 240 7.58 -8.15 22.23
CA LEU A 240 6.29 -7.60 21.79
C LEU A 240 5.19 -8.67 21.73
N LYS A 241 5.52 -9.91 21.36
CA LYS A 241 4.56 -11.02 21.31
C LYS A 241 3.94 -11.28 22.67
N GLN A 242 4.75 -11.29 23.74
CA GLN A 242 4.25 -11.45 25.11
C GLN A 242 3.28 -10.32 25.49
N ALA A 243 3.60 -9.05 25.17
CA ALA A 243 2.69 -7.93 25.46
C ALA A 243 1.32 -8.12 24.81
N PHE A 244 1.29 -8.49 23.52
CA PHE A 244 0.03 -8.74 22.81
C PHE A 244 -0.70 -9.96 23.36
N THR A 245 -0.04 -11.11 23.52
CA THR A 245 -0.70 -12.35 23.93
C THR A 245 -1.23 -12.32 25.37
N GLN A 246 -0.55 -11.63 26.30
CA GLN A 246 -0.94 -11.63 27.72
C GLN A 246 -1.81 -10.44 28.11
N TYR A 247 -1.62 -9.27 27.49
CA TYR A 247 -2.21 -8.02 28.00
C TYR A 247 -3.03 -7.24 26.98
N LEU A 248 -2.56 -7.13 25.73
CA LEU A 248 -3.05 -6.13 24.76
C LEU A 248 -3.93 -6.72 23.63
N TYR A 249 -4.17 -8.02 23.60
CA TYR A 249 -5.07 -8.68 22.63
C TYR A 249 -6.52 -8.18 22.76
N ASP A 250 -7.35 -8.43 21.75
CA ASP A 250 -8.75 -7.99 21.75
C ASP A 250 -9.54 -8.66 22.89
N GLY A 251 -10.06 -7.83 23.80
CA GLY A 251 -10.72 -8.29 25.01
C GLY A 251 -9.77 -8.68 26.16
N GLY A 252 -8.47 -8.46 26.01
CA GLY A 252 -7.47 -8.75 27.04
C GLY A 252 -7.49 -7.81 28.25
N PRO A 253 -6.70 -8.11 29.29
CA PRO A 253 -6.75 -7.41 30.58
C PRO A 253 -6.52 -5.89 30.49
N ALA A 254 -5.65 -5.46 29.60
CA ALA A 254 -5.33 -4.06 29.39
C ALA A 254 -6.03 -3.46 28.15
N TYR A 255 -6.81 -4.24 27.41
CA TYR A 255 -7.48 -3.79 26.19
C TYR A 255 -8.51 -2.70 26.49
N SER A 256 -8.57 -1.68 25.63
CA SER A 256 -9.61 -0.65 25.65
C SER A 256 -10.01 -0.34 24.22
N MET A 257 -11.26 0.03 24.01
CA MET A 257 -11.73 0.63 22.75
C MET A 257 -11.56 2.16 22.81
N GLY A 258 -11.55 2.80 21.63
CA GLY A 258 -11.52 4.24 21.45
C GLY A 258 -12.82 4.74 20.84
N SER A 259 -12.69 5.65 19.87
CA SER A 259 -13.81 6.26 19.13
C SER A 259 -13.83 5.77 17.67
N GLU A 260 -13.49 4.50 17.45
CA GLU A 260 -13.46 3.92 16.11
C GLU A 260 -14.87 3.94 15.46
N PRO A 261 -15.00 4.42 14.21
CA PRO A 261 -16.27 4.52 13.50
C PRO A 261 -16.79 3.15 13.07
N VAL A 262 -18.05 3.12 12.62
CA VAL A 262 -18.64 1.93 12.02
C VAL A 262 -17.94 1.64 10.69
N SER A 263 -17.66 0.35 10.44
CA SER A 263 -16.87 -0.07 9.28
C SER A 263 -17.54 0.28 7.95
N GLU A 264 -18.87 0.17 7.88
CA GLU A 264 -19.67 0.55 6.73
C GLU A 264 -19.58 2.04 6.44
N GLU A 265 -19.68 2.90 7.46
CA GLU A 265 -19.56 4.37 7.32
C GLU A 265 -18.18 4.76 6.76
N ALA A 266 -17.12 4.08 7.20
CA ALA A 266 -15.78 4.29 6.67
C ALA A 266 -15.70 3.91 5.18
N VAL A 267 -16.28 2.77 4.77
CA VAL A 267 -16.33 2.34 3.37
C VAL A 267 -17.09 3.35 2.50
N GLU A 268 -18.24 3.82 2.98
CA GLU A 268 -19.04 4.84 2.30
C GLU A 268 -18.28 6.15 2.15
N LEU A 269 -17.64 6.64 3.22
CA LEU A 269 -16.85 7.85 3.18
C LEU A 269 -15.66 7.75 2.22
N ILE A 270 -14.97 6.60 2.16
CA ILE A 270 -13.89 6.37 1.19
C ILE A 270 -14.41 6.53 -0.25
N ARG A 271 -15.58 5.95 -0.56
CA ARG A 271 -16.20 6.07 -1.88
C ARG A 271 -16.56 7.52 -2.20
N GLU A 272 -17.21 8.20 -1.27
CA GLU A 272 -17.59 9.60 -1.43
C GLU A 272 -16.40 10.54 -1.61
N THR A 273 -15.24 10.19 -1.06
CA THR A 273 -14.01 10.97 -1.16
C THR A 273 -13.16 10.57 -2.38
N GLY A 274 -13.64 9.64 -3.22
CA GLY A 274 -12.96 9.24 -4.46
C GLY A 274 -11.84 8.23 -4.26
N GLY A 275 -11.91 7.40 -3.22
CA GLY A 275 -10.94 6.36 -2.91
C GLY A 275 -11.43 4.94 -3.19
N ILE A 276 -10.49 4.00 -3.16
CA ILE A 276 -10.76 2.56 -3.27
C ILE A 276 -10.66 1.92 -1.90
N ALA A 277 -11.81 1.50 -1.37
CA ALA A 277 -11.93 0.79 -0.10
C ALA A 277 -11.62 -0.72 -0.24
N VAL A 278 -10.70 -1.23 0.57
CA VAL A 278 -10.25 -2.63 0.58
C VAL A 278 -10.16 -3.15 2.02
N LEU A 279 -10.69 -4.35 2.27
CA LEU A 279 -10.61 -4.97 3.58
C LEU A 279 -9.19 -5.49 3.84
N ALA A 280 -8.55 -5.00 4.89
CA ALA A 280 -7.21 -5.44 5.30
C ALA A 280 -7.28 -6.80 6.02
N HIS A 281 -6.23 -7.61 5.84
CA HIS A 281 -5.92 -8.84 6.58
C HIS A 281 -7.14 -9.62 7.13
N PRO A 282 -8.09 -10.06 6.26
CA PRO A 282 -9.34 -10.68 6.72
C PRO A 282 -9.15 -12.01 7.47
N TRP A 283 -7.94 -12.58 7.46
CA TRP A 283 -7.53 -13.73 8.28
C TRP A 283 -7.38 -13.42 9.77
N ALA A 284 -7.34 -12.16 10.17
CA ALA A 284 -7.34 -11.76 11.57
C ALA A 284 -8.75 -11.70 12.19
N LEU A 285 -9.80 -11.76 11.36
CA LEU A 285 -11.19 -11.59 11.78
C LEU A 285 -11.80 -12.91 12.28
N LYS A 286 -12.69 -12.83 13.28
CA LYS A 286 -13.45 -13.98 13.78
C LYS A 286 -14.48 -14.49 12.79
N ASN A 287 -15.16 -13.58 12.07
CA ASN A 287 -16.17 -13.95 11.08
C ASN A 287 -16.04 -13.14 9.77
N PRO A 288 -14.97 -13.37 8.99
CA PRO A 288 -14.69 -12.61 7.78
C PRO A 288 -15.80 -12.71 6.75
N ALA A 289 -16.46 -13.86 6.62
CA ALA A 289 -17.49 -14.09 5.60
C ALA A 289 -18.71 -13.17 5.76
N THR A 290 -19.15 -12.92 6.99
CA THR A 290 -20.26 -11.97 7.25
C THR A 290 -19.81 -10.53 7.05
N ILE A 291 -18.60 -10.19 7.52
CA ILE A 291 -18.03 -8.84 7.39
C ILE A 291 -17.87 -8.46 5.93
N ILE A 292 -17.25 -9.32 5.11
CA ILE A 292 -17.03 -9.08 3.68
C ILE A 292 -18.35 -8.80 2.95
N ARG A 293 -19.41 -9.57 3.21
CA ARG A 293 -20.72 -9.36 2.56
C ARG A 293 -21.34 -8.02 2.94
N ARG A 294 -21.33 -7.66 4.22
CA ARG A 294 -21.90 -6.38 4.68
C ARG A 294 -21.09 -5.18 4.19
N LEU A 295 -19.76 -5.27 4.19
CA LEU A 295 -18.93 -4.23 3.62
C LEU A 295 -19.10 -4.14 2.10
N LYS A 296 -19.31 -5.26 1.39
CA LYS A 296 -19.65 -5.25 -0.03
C LYS A 296 -20.92 -4.46 -0.31
N GLU A 297 -21.96 -4.64 0.50
CA GLU A 297 -23.22 -3.86 0.42
C GLU A 297 -22.98 -2.36 0.62
N ALA A 298 -22.08 -1.97 1.54
CA ALA A 298 -21.64 -0.58 1.73
C ALA A 298 -20.76 -0.04 0.57
N GLY A 299 -20.30 -0.92 -0.32
CA GLY A 299 -19.53 -0.59 -1.52
C GLY A 299 -18.02 -0.88 -1.44
N LEU A 300 -17.62 -1.88 -0.66
CA LEU A 300 -16.26 -2.39 -0.64
C LEU A 300 -15.82 -2.82 -2.06
N HIS A 301 -14.61 -2.42 -2.46
CA HIS A 301 -14.08 -2.72 -3.79
C HIS A 301 -13.22 -3.98 -3.79
N GLY A 302 -12.54 -4.29 -2.69
CA GLY A 302 -11.62 -5.42 -2.62
C GLY A 302 -11.34 -5.93 -1.22
N LEU A 303 -10.50 -6.95 -1.15
CA LEU A 303 -9.94 -7.47 0.08
C LEU A 303 -8.49 -7.94 -0.14
N GLU A 304 -7.72 -8.03 0.94
CA GLU A 304 -6.43 -8.68 0.90
C GLU A 304 -6.58 -10.21 0.84
N ALA A 305 -6.02 -10.80 -0.21
CA ALA A 305 -5.95 -12.25 -0.42
C ALA A 305 -4.50 -12.75 -0.59
N TYR A 306 -3.54 -11.85 -0.76
CA TYR A 306 -2.12 -12.17 -0.90
C TYR A 306 -1.33 -11.72 0.32
N ARG A 307 -0.44 -12.59 0.77
CA ARG A 307 0.52 -12.38 1.86
C ARG A 307 1.93 -12.75 1.39
N SER A 308 2.91 -12.53 2.25
CA SER A 308 4.30 -12.92 1.99
C SER A 308 4.51 -14.43 1.85
N ASP A 309 3.66 -15.23 2.52
CA ASP A 309 3.64 -16.70 2.45
C ASP A 309 2.79 -17.26 1.29
N GLY A 310 2.11 -16.38 0.53
CA GLY A 310 1.43 -16.73 -0.70
C GLY A 310 -0.01 -16.21 -0.80
N LYS A 311 -0.73 -16.76 -1.77
CA LYS A 311 -2.14 -16.48 -1.99
C LYS A 311 -2.99 -17.36 -1.06
N LEU A 312 -3.90 -16.75 -0.32
CA LEU A 312 -4.89 -17.47 0.48
C LEU A 312 -6.12 -17.78 -0.37
N GLU A 313 -6.25 -19.04 -0.78
CA GLU A 313 -7.32 -19.48 -1.69
C GLU A 313 -8.72 -19.16 -1.16
N VAL A 314 -8.98 -19.35 0.14
CA VAL A 314 -10.29 -19.05 0.75
C VAL A 314 -10.73 -17.61 0.49
N TYR A 315 -9.82 -16.65 0.61
CA TYR A 315 -10.14 -15.22 0.37
C TYR A 315 -10.13 -14.87 -1.12
N SER A 316 -9.28 -15.51 -1.92
CA SER A 316 -9.31 -15.38 -3.38
C SER A 316 -10.65 -15.83 -3.95
N ASP A 317 -11.13 -17.01 -3.56
CA ASP A 317 -12.38 -17.59 -4.03
C ASP A 317 -13.58 -16.77 -3.54
N PHE A 318 -13.52 -16.27 -2.30
CA PHE A 318 -14.55 -15.36 -1.78
C PHE A 318 -14.61 -14.07 -2.60
N ALA A 319 -13.45 -13.49 -2.89
CA ALA A 319 -13.38 -12.27 -3.69
C ALA A 319 -13.96 -12.48 -5.08
N ASP A 320 -13.65 -13.61 -5.72
CA ASP A 320 -14.23 -13.98 -7.02
C ASP A 320 -15.75 -14.15 -6.94
N ALA A 321 -16.25 -14.83 -5.91
CA ALA A 321 -17.68 -15.03 -5.68
C ALA A 321 -18.46 -13.73 -5.38
N GLN A 322 -17.79 -12.67 -4.93
CA GLN A 322 -18.40 -11.37 -4.62
C GLN A 322 -18.01 -10.26 -5.60
N ASN A 323 -17.28 -10.60 -6.67
CA ASN A 323 -16.71 -9.64 -7.61
C ASN A 323 -15.96 -8.51 -6.89
N LEU A 324 -14.97 -8.91 -6.09
CA LEU A 324 -14.09 -8.05 -5.32
C LEU A 324 -12.66 -8.15 -5.85
N LEU A 325 -11.93 -7.04 -5.79
CA LEU A 325 -10.50 -7.00 -6.08
C LEU A 325 -9.71 -7.85 -5.08
N LYS A 326 -8.68 -8.51 -5.59
CA LYS A 326 -7.76 -9.35 -4.81
C LYS A 326 -6.42 -8.65 -4.69
N LEU A 327 -6.17 -8.01 -3.56
CA LEU A 327 -4.92 -7.30 -3.30
C LEU A 327 -4.08 -8.01 -2.23
N GLY A 328 -2.94 -7.42 -1.90
CA GLY A 328 -2.15 -7.81 -0.75
C GLY A 328 -0.93 -6.93 -0.60
N GLY A 329 -0.57 -6.66 0.64
CA GLY A 329 0.69 -6.06 1.01
C GLY A 329 1.32 -6.77 2.20
N SER A 330 2.53 -6.37 2.54
CA SER A 330 3.32 -7.04 3.57
C SER A 330 2.87 -6.74 4.99
N ASP A 331 2.07 -5.68 5.18
CA ASP A 331 1.76 -5.08 6.48
C ASP A 331 3.06 -4.73 7.24
N TYR A 332 4.04 -4.21 6.50
CA TYR A 332 5.39 -3.99 7.01
C TYR A 332 5.47 -2.76 7.92
N HIS A 333 6.00 -2.97 9.12
CA HIS A 333 6.27 -1.92 10.10
C HIS A 333 7.77 -1.69 10.33
N GLY A 334 8.68 -2.52 9.81
CA GLY A 334 10.12 -2.39 10.04
C GLY A 334 10.57 -2.81 11.44
N ARG A 335 9.84 -3.74 12.07
CA ARG A 335 10.16 -4.37 13.35
C ARG A 335 11.39 -5.25 13.13
N SER A 336 12.58 -4.70 13.38
CA SER A 336 13.86 -5.42 13.21
C SER A 336 13.80 -6.83 13.85
N GLY A 337 13.79 -7.89 13.04
CA GLY A 337 13.63 -9.28 13.51
C GLY A 337 13.19 -10.26 12.43
N GLN A 338 13.22 -11.57 12.71
CA GLN A 338 12.93 -12.65 11.73
C GLN A 338 11.43 -12.95 11.54
N HIS A 339 10.54 -12.22 12.21
CA HIS A 339 9.11 -12.57 12.30
C HIS A 339 8.18 -11.63 11.53
N GLU A 340 8.73 -10.65 10.81
CA GLU A 340 7.97 -9.74 9.96
C GLU A 340 8.31 -9.98 8.48
N SER A 341 7.31 -9.86 7.63
CA SER A 341 7.46 -9.93 6.17
C SER A 341 8.17 -8.68 5.67
N GLU A 342 9.21 -8.82 4.85
CA GLU A 342 9.87 -7.65 4.26
C GLU A 342 8.94 -6.87 3.32
N VAL A 343 9.15 -5.55 3.21
CA VAL A 343 8.44 -4.69 2.26
C VAL A 343 8.66 -5.17 0.83
N GLY A 344 7.58 -5.32 0.05
CA GLY A 344 7.63 -5.86 -1.31
C GLY A 344 7.84 -7.38 -1.41
N SER A 345 7.76 -8.12 -0.29
CA SER A 345 7.87 -9.59 -0.29
C SER A 345 6.62 -10.30 -0.83
N VAL A 346 5.47 -9.63 -0.84
CA VAL A 346 4.22 -10.21 -1.34
C VAL A 346 4.27 -10.39 -2.84
N SER A 347 4.10 -11.63 -3.30
CA SER A 347 4.07 -11.96 -4.72
C SER A 347 2.71 -11.66 -5.35
N LEU A 348 2.33 -10.38 -5.40
CA LEU A 348 1.09 -9.93 -6.03
C LEU A 348 1.19 -10.02 -7.58
N PRO A 349 0.34 -10.80 -8.26
CA PRO A 349 0.38 -10.91 -9.71
C PRO A 349 0.02 -9.58 -10.40
N VAL A 350 0.72 -9.26 -11.49
CA VAL A 350 0.45 -8.06 -12.30
C VAL A 350 -1.00 -8.00 -12.80
N MET A 351 -1.62 -9.15 -13.04
CA MET A 351 -3.04 -9.26 -13.39
C MET A 351 -3.95 -8.63 -12.33
N MET A 352 -3.64 -8.82 -11.05
CA MET A 352 -4.45 -8.26 -9.96
C MET A 352 -4.32 -6.75 -9.89
N VAL A 353 -3.11 -6.23 -10.14
CA VAL A 353 -2.86 -4.78 -10.24
C VAL A 353 -3.58 -4.20 -11.46
N HIS A 354 -3.62 -4.91 -12.59
CA HIS A 354 -4.36 -4.48 -13.77
C HIS A 354 -5.88 -4.39 -13.51
N GLU A 355 -6.48 -5.41 -12.86
CA GLU A 355 -7.89 -5.34 -12.46
C GLU A 355 -8.15 -4.23 -11.43
N PHE A 356 -7.23 -4.02 -10.48
CA PHE A 356 -7.29 -2.87 -9.58
C PHE A 356 -7.32 -1.55 -10.35
N LEU A 357 -6.46 -1.35 -11.35
CA LEU A 357 -6.44 -0.13 -12.15
C LEU A 357 -7.72 0.07 -12.96
N LYS A 358 -8.34 -1.00 -13.49
CA LYS A 358 -9.62 -0.90 -14.20
C LYS A 358 -10.74 -0.32 -13.31
N VAL A 359 -10.68 -0.57 -12.00
CA VAL A 359 -11.62 0.00 -11.03
C VAL A 359 -11.14 1.37 -10.53
N ALA A 360 -9.85 1.49 -10.19
CA ALA A 360 -9.28 2.68 -9.56
C ALA A 360 -9.20 3.88 -10.50
N ARG A 361 -8.79 3.69 -11.75
CA ARG A 361 -8.53 4.78 -12.70
C ARG A 361 -9.76 5.64 -12.97
N PRO A 362 -10.96 5.09 -13.27
CA PRO A 362 -12.16 5.90 -13.46
C PRO A 362 -12.54 6.71 -12.22
N ILE A 363 -12.48 6.09 -11.03
CA ILE A 363 -12.79 6.74 -9.74
C ILE A 363 -11.82 7.89 -9.47
N TRP A 364 -10.53 7.64 -9.64
CA TRP A 364 -9.48 8.65 -9.47
C TRP A 364 -9.57 9.78 -10.48
N CYS A 365 -9.85 9.49 -11.75
CA CYS A 365 -10.06 10.50 -12.77
C CYS A 365 -11.24 11.41 -12.41
N ASN A 366 -12.36 10.84 -11.98
CA ASN A 366 -13.52 11.61 -11.55
C ASN A 366 -13.21 12.48 -10.31
N ALA A 367 -12.48 11.95 -9.34
CA ALA A 367 -12.06 12.73 -8.17
C ALA A 367 -11.13 13.90 -8.55
N ILE A 368 -10.17 13.68 -9.46
CA ILE A 368 -9.30 14.73 -9.98
C ILE A 368 -10.14 15.82 -10.68
N LYS A 369 -11.12 15.44 -11.51
CA LYS A 369 -12.02 16.40 -12.19
C LYS A 369 -12.74 17.29 -11.19
N GLU A 370 -13.40 16.70 -10.20
CA GLU A 370 -14.16 17.47 -9.19
C GLU A 370 -13.27 18.41 -8.35
N ILE A 371 -12.03 18.00 -8.04
CA ILE A 371 -11.06 18.88 -7.37
C ILE A 371 -10.70 20.07 -8.26
N LEU A 372 -10.43 19.83 -9.55
CA LEU A 372 -10.11 20.91 -10.49
C LEU A 372 -11.31 21.83 -10.73
N GLU A 373 -12.52 21.29 -10.84
CA GLU A 373 -13.74 22.09 -11.00
C GLU A 373 -14.00 22.98 -9.78
N THR A 374 -13.74 22.46 -8.57
CA THR A 374 -13.82 23.26 -7.33
C THR A 374 -12.85 24.44 -7.40
N TYR A 375 -11.61 24.21 -7.84
CA TYR A 375 -10.63 25.28 -8.02
C TYR A 375 -11.00 26.26 -9.16
N VAL A 376 -11.58 25.78 -10.26
CA VAL A 376 -12.06 26.65 -11.35
C VAL A 376 -13.19 27.56 -10.88
N LYS A 377 -14.09 27.05 -10.04
CA LYS A 377 -15.20 27.83 -9.46
C LYS A 377 -14.74 28.84 -8.42
N ASP A 378 -13.74 28.47 -7.62
CA ASP A 378 -13.13 29.35 -6.61
C ASP A 378 -11.60 29.17 -6.61
N PRO A 379 -10.84 30.02 -7.33
CA PRO A 379 -9.39 29.91 -7.47
C PRO A 379 -8.65 30.48 -6.24
N SER A 380 -9.05 30.04 -5.04
CA SER A 380 -8.44 30.41 -3.78
C SER A 380 -7.19 29.58 -3.47
N ASP A 381 -6.31 30.12 -2.63
CA ASP A 381 -5.11 29.40 -2.16
C ASP A 381 -5.46 28.10 -1.42
N SER A 382 -6.61 28.06 -0.73
CA SER A 382 -7.11 26.85 -0.07
C SER A 382 -7.42 25.73 -1.08
N ASN A 383 -8.14 26.06 -2.16
CA ASN A 383 -8.43 25.07 -3.21
C ASN A 383 -7.19 24.68 -4.01
N LEU A 384 -6.22 25.58 -4.17
CA LEU A 384 -4.91 25.23 -4.75
C LEU A 384 -4.12 24.28 -3.83
N GLN A 385 -4.23 24.44 -2.51
CA GLN A 385 -3.65 23.52 -1.54
C GLN A 385 -4.23 22.11 -1.67
N LEU A 386 -5.51 21.95 -2.02
CA LEU A 386 -6.09 20.61 -2.29
C LEU A 386 -5.38 19.92 -3.47
N ILE A 387 -5.08 20.65 -4.54
CA ILE A 387 -4.36 20.12 -5.71
C ILE A 387 -2.89 19.79 -5.35
N THR A 388 -2.26 20.65 -4.55
CA THR A 388 -0.82 20.58 -4.22
C THR A 388 -0.52 19.78 -2.95
N ARG A 389 -1.54 19.32 -2.22
CA ARG A 389 -1.46 18.72 -0.87
C ARG A 389 -0.38 17.67 -0.73
N PHE A 390 -0.36 16.72 -1.66
CA PHE A 390 0.65 15.66 -1.74
C PHE A 390 1.76 15.98 -2.74
N GLY A 391 1.51 16.92 -3.65
CA GLY A 391 2.40 17.31 -4.72
C GLY A 391 3.51 18.28 -4.32
N GLN A 392 3.68 18.65 -3.04
CA GLN A 392 4.67 19.62 -2.58
C GLN A 392 6.06 19.34 -3.18
N THR A 393 6.38 20.04 -4.27
CA THR A 393 7.75 20.39 -4.59
C THR A 393 8.16 21.34 -3.48
N LYS A 394 9.28 21.07 -2.80
CA LYS A 394 10.03 22.18 -2.21
C LYS A 394 10.40 23.09 -3.37
N VAL A 395 9.54 24.07 -3.67
CA VAL A 395 9.97 25.29 -4.32
C VAL A 395 10.99 25.86 -3.33
N SER A 396 12.26 25.70 -3.67
CA SER A 396 13.37 26.30 -2.95
C SER A 396 12.98 27.73 -2.63
N ARG A 397 13.02 28.10 -1.33
CA ARG A 397 12.93 29.48 -0.88
C ARG A 397 13.92 30.30 -1.73
N GLY A 398 13.44 31.02 -2.75
CA GLY A 398 14.30 31.79 -3.63
C GLY A 398 13.94 31.83 -5.13
N ILE A 399 12.98 31.04 -5.63
CA ILE A 399 12.48 31.20 -7.01
C ILE A 399 10.97 31.47 -6.96
N SER A 400 10.56 32.55 -7.61
CA SER A 400 9.19 33.06 -7.76
C SER A 400 8.13 31.95 -7.83
N PRO A 401 6.99 32.05 -7.13
CA PRO A 401 5.92 31.06 -7.23
C PRO A 401 5.44 31.06 -8.68
N PHE A 402 5.50 29.88 -9.32
CA PHE A 402 5.01 29.57 -10.66
C PHE A 402 4.58 30.76 -11.52
N THR A 403 5.31 31.04 -12.60
CA THR A 403 4.91 32.02 -13.62
C THR A 403 3.54 31.72 -14.26
N CYS A 404 2.88 30.59 -13.95
CA CYS A 404 1.46 30.31 -14.21
C CYS A 404 0.93 29.07 -13.41
N VAL A 405 -0.10 29.21 -12.57
CA VAL A 405 -0.73 28.06 -11.85
C VAL A 405 -1.25 26.98 -12.81
N SER A 406 -1.77 27.37 -13.97
CA SER A 406 -2.21 26.41 -15.00
C SER A 406 -1.07 25.53 -15.53
N GLU A 407 0.17 26.02 -15.58
CA GLU A 407 1.31 25.24 -16.04
C GLU A 407 1.68 24.16 -15.03
N PHE A 408 1.61 24.50 -13.74
CA PHE A 408 1.77 23.52 -12.67
C PHE A 408 0.68 22.44 -12.72
N ILE A 409 -0.59 22.83 -12.88
CA ILE A 409 -1.69 21.85 -12.98
C ILE A 409 -1.50 20.94 -14.20
N LYS A 410 -1.09 21.47 -15.35
CA LYS A 410 -0.76 20.65 -16.53
C LYS A 410 0.35 19.64 -16.23
N GLN A 411 1.42 20.07 -15.54
CA GLN A 411 2.51 19.19 -15.13
C GLN A 411 2.00 18.08 -14.22
N CYS A 412 1.21 18.42 -13.19
CA CYS A 412 0.55 17.43 -12.32
C CYS A 412 -0.28 16.42 -13.11
N LEU A 413 -1.17 16.89 -14.00
CA LEU A 413 -2.01 16.00 -14.80
C LEU A 413 -1.19 15.07 -15.69
N SER A 414 -0.05 15.54 -16.22
CA SER A 414 0.84 14.70 -17.02
C SER A 414 1.48 13.54 -16.23
N THR A 415 1.60 13.69 -14.91
CA THR A 415 2.11 12.65 -14.00
C THR A 415 1.02 11.73 -13.43
N TRP A 416 -0.22 12.21 -13.39
CA TRP A 416 -1.34 11.49 -12.77
C TRP A 416 -2.16 10.67 -13.76
N LEU A 417 -2.27 11.18 -15.00
CA LEU A 417 -3.18 10.68 -16.02
C LEU A 417 -2.42 10.20 -17.26
N SER A 418 -2.93 9.14 -17.89
CA SER A 418 -2.48 8.71 -19.21
C SER A 418 -2.77 9.79 -20.27
N LYS A 419 -2.25 9.60 -21.47
CA LYS A 419 -2.57 10.52 -22.57
C LYS A 419 -4.06 10.48 -22.89
N GLU A 420 -4.63 9.28 -22.96
CA GLU A 420 -6.03 9.02 -23.30
C GLU A 420 -6.98 9.63 -22.27
N GLU A 421 -6.69 9.50 -20.98
CA GLU A 421 -7.51 10.11 -19.93
C GLU A 421 -7.42 11.64 -19.95
N ARG A 422 -6.24 12.21 -20.28
CA ARG A 422 -6.07 13.67 -20.36
C ARG A 422 -6.80 14.29 -21.53
N GLU A 423 -6.96 13.56 -22.63
CA GLU A 423 -7.58 14.05 -23.88
C GLU A 423 -9.10 13.83 -23.91
N CYS A 424 -9.70 13.35 -22.81
CA CYS A 424 -11.16 13.24 -22.75
C CYS A 424 -11.82 14.64 -22.72
N ALA A 425 -13.00 14.75 -23.31
CA ALA A 425 -13.71 16.02 -23.49
C ALA A 425 -13.85 16.84 -22.19
N GLU A 426 -14.15 16.17 -21.07
CA GLU A 426 -14.27 16.81 -19.75
C GLU A 426 -12.96 17.45 -19.27
N PHE A 427 -11.81 16.78 -19.43
CA PHE A 427 -10.52 17.35 -19.03
C PHE A 427 -10.09 18.48 -19.97
N GLU A 428 -10.41 18.41 -21.26
CA GLU A 428 -10.17 19.52 -22.20
C GLU A 428 -10.99 20.76 -21.85
N ALA A 429 -12.26 20.59 -21.46
CA ALA A 429 -13.09 21.69 -20.97
C ALA A 429 -12.50 22.34 -19.71
N ILE A 430 -12.07 21.54 -18.73
CA ILE A 430 -11.43 22.04 -17.50
C ILE A 430 -10.12 22.78 -17.81
N LYS A 431 -9.27 22.24 -18.70
CA LYS A 431 -8.02 22.91 -19.13
C LYS A 431 -8.28 24.26 -19.78
N LEU A 432 -9.34 24.36 -20.60
CA LEU A 432 -9.73 25.61 -21.24
C LEU A 432 -10.12 26.66 -20.20
N GLU A 433 -10.93 26.31 -19.20
CA GLU A 433 -11.31 27.24 -18.12
C GLU A 433 -10.10 27.64 -17.26
N LEU A 434 -9.21 26.70 -16.92
CA LEU A 434 -7.96 27.00 -16.19
C LEU A 434 -7.06 27.99 -16.94
N SER A 435 -7.04 27.92 -18.28
CA SER A 435 -6.28 28.86 -19.10
C SER A 435 -6.84 30.28 -19.02
N ARG A 436 -8.16 30.45 -18.92
CA ARG A 436 -8.82 31.76 -18.78
C ARG A 436 -8.54 32.40 -17.43
N ILE A 437 -8.59 31.62 -16.34
CA ILE A 437 -8.26 32.09 -14.99
C ILE A 437 -6.82 32.63 -14.93
N SER A 438 -5.90 31.93 -15.58
CA SER A 438 -4.48 32.33 -15.63
C SER A 438 -4.24 33.66 -16.36
N VAL A 439 -5.07 33.99 -17.35
CA VAL A 439 -5.01 35.29 -18.05
C VAL A 439 -5.56 36.40 -17.17
N SER A 440 -6.65 36.15 -16.44
CA SER A 440 -7.24 37.13 -15.52
C SER A 440 -6.31 37.52 -14.37
N LEU A 441 -5.59 36.56 -13.78
CA LEU A 441 -4.64 36.83 -12.68
C LEU A 441 -3.44 37.70 -13.14
N ARG A 442 -3.04 37.62 -14.42
CA ARG A 442 -2.01 38.52 -14.98
C ARG A 442 -2.54 39.94 -15.22
N GLY A 443 -3.84 40.10 -15.50
CA GLY A 443 -4.49 41.39 -15.72
C GLY A 443 -4.75 42.20 -14.45
N SER A 444 -4.62 41.59 -13.26
CA SER A 444 -4.80 42.26 -11.96
C SER A 444 -3.48 42.80 -11.36
N CYS A 445 -2.35 42.60 -12.04
CA CYS A 445 -1.08 43.25 -11.73
C CYS A 445 -0.86 44.42 -12.70
N SER A 446 -1.57 45.52 -12.51
CA SER A 446 -1.29 46.81 -13.15
C SER A 446 -1.39 47.93 -12.13
#